data_AF-A0A954LAV0-F1
#
_entry.id   AF-A0A954LAV0-F1
#
_cell.length_a   1.000
_cell.length_b   1.000
_cell.length_c   1.000
_cell.angle_alpha   90.00
_cell.angle_beta   90.00
_cell.angle_gamma   90.00
#
_symmetry.space_group_name_H-M   'P 1'
#
loop_
_entity.id
_entity.type
_entity.pdbx_description
1 polymer ?
#
loop_
_entity_poly.entity_id
_entity_poly.type
_entity_poly.pdbx_seq_one_letter_code
_entity_poly.pdbx_strand_id
1 'polypeptide(L)'
;SDGKLQRADIRTWIRSTIHRYFSHPLTVPPAGLKFPYSELRYDTFNKELLWFGPMTAEQRDDLLSKSDSKPYQEGINTFFRDSQSRQMEATFLFVGSQFYQDPETGRQIYLAEGGHALCVSNFADALIDIREESSASDGAQTFEAWTERIPPMNTQVILELIPKPSEKSGEKDESAEEKDSSGTTKQ
;
A
#
# COMPACT_ATOMS: atom_id res chain seq x y z
N SER A 1 -23.13 -15.57 -13.12
CA SER A 1 -22.88 -16.15 -11.80
C SER A 1 -24.17 -16.80 -11.33
N ASP A 2 -24.13 -18.04 -10.85
CA ASP A 2 -25.32 -18.83 -10.50
C ASP A 2 -25.95 -18.42 -9.15
N GLY A 3 -25.87 -17.13 -8.79
CA GLY A 3 -26.37 -16.61 -7.51
C GLY A 3 -25.63 -17.09 -6.25
N LYS A 4 -24.51 -17.81 -6.38
CA LYS A 4 -23.71 -18.26 -5.23
C LYS A 4 -22.92 -17.10 -4.62
N LEU A 5 -23.04 -16.94 -3.30
CA LEU A 5 -22.23 -16.01 -2.52
C LEU A 5 -20.74 -16.28 -2.75
N GLN A 6 -20.01 -15.24 -3.10
CA GLN A 6 -18.55 -15.24 -3.22
C GLN A 6 -17.99 -14.36 -2.12
N ARG A 7 -17.06 -14.90 -1.32
CA ARG A 7 -16.36 -14.16 -0.27
C ARG A 7 -14.87 -14.20 -0.57
N ALA A 8 -14.23 -13.04 -0.52
CA ALA A 8 -12.81 -12.90 -0.76
C ALA A 8 -12.22 -11.92 0.27
N ASP A 9 -10.94 -12.11 0.59
CA ASP A 9 -10.18 -11.10 1.31
C ASP A 9 -9.88 -9.94 0.34
N ILE A 10 -10.22 -8.71 0.74
CA ILE A 10 -10.03 -7.51 -0.08
C ILE A 10 -8.56 -7.31 -0.49
N ARG A 11 -7.61 -7.82 0.29
CA ARG A 11 -6.18 -7.80 -0.05
C ARG A 11 -5.87 -8.53 -1.34
N THR A 12 -6.68 -9.52 -1.72
CA THR A 12 -6.53 -10.24 -3.00
C THR A 12 -6.92 -9.39 -4.21
N TRP A 13 -7.67 -8.32 -4.00
CA TRP A 13 -8.14 -7.36 -5.01
C TRP A 13 -7.21 -6.16 -5.18
N ILE A 14 -6.16 -6.07 -4.37
CA ILE A 14 -5.21 -4.96 -4.35
C ILE A 14 -3.82 -5.52 -4.63
N ARG A 15 -3.04 -4.81 -5.43
CA ARG A 15 -1.65 -5.17 -5.72
C ARG A 15 -0.72 -4.00 -5.48
N SER A 16 0.57 -4.28 -5.37
CA SER A 16 1.58 -3.22 -5.50
C SER A 16 1.45 -2.52 -6.86
N THR A 17 1.64 -1.20 -6.88
CA THR A 17 1.61 -0.40 -8.11
C THR A 17 2.68 -0.87 -9.09
N ILE A 18 2.25 -1.27 -10.30
CA ILE A 18 3.16 -1.74 -11.36
C ILE A 18 3.27 -0.74 -12.51
N HIS A 19 2.30 0.17 -12.66
CA HIS A 19 2.30 1.19 -13.71
C HIS A 19 2.97 2.48 -13.23
N ARG A 20 4.27 2.39 -12.96
CA ARG A 20 5.10 3.50 -12.47
C ARG A 20 6.51 3.41 -13.04
N TYR A 21 7.31 4.45 -12.80
CA TYR A 21 8.75 4.37 -13.00
C TYR A 21 9.41 3.61 -11.84
N PHE A 22 10.25 2.66 -12.20
CA PHE A 22 11.24 2.03 -11.33
C PHE A 22 12.60 2.65 -11.66
N SER A 23 13.40 2.96 -10.65
CA SER A 23 14.73 3.52 -10.83
C SER A 23 15.82 2.62 -10.27
N HIS A 24 16.99 2.68 -10.88
CA HIS A 24 18.18 1.99 -10.38
C HIS A 24 19.42 2.86 -10.63
N PRO A 25 20.21 3.19 -9.60
CA PRO A 25 21.42 3.99 -9.78
C PRO A 25 22.38 3.35 -10.79
N LEU A 26 22.86 4.15 -11.74
CA LEU A 26 23.86 3.74 -12.73
C LEU A 26 24.70 4.95 -13.16
N THR A 27 25.93 5.03 -12.66
CA THR A 27 26.82 6.16 -12.95
C THR A 27 27.23 6.30 -14.41
N VAL A 28 27.38 5.17 -15.12
CA VAL A 28 27.78 5.13 -16.51
C VAL A 28 26.85 4.19 -17.29
N PRO A 29 26.12 4.67 -18.30
CA PRO A 29 25.26 3.82 -19.11
C PRO A 29 26.10 2.83 -19.94
N PRO A 30 25.56 1.66 -20.32
CA PRO A 30 26.28 0.71 -21.13
C PRO A 30 26.76 1.31 -22.45
N ALA A 31 28.03 1.09 -22.78
CA ALA A 31 28.61 1.61 -24.02
C ALA A 31 27.87 1.05 -25.24
N GLY A 32 27.48 1.93 -26.17
CA GLY A 32 26.81 1.55 -27.42
C GLY A 32 25.30 1.30 -27.31
N LEU A 33 24.73 1.23 -26.10
CA LEU A 33 23.28 1.17 -25.93
C LEU A 33 22.68 2.59 -26.09
N LYS A 34 21.81 2.77 -27.08
CA LYS A 34 21.10 4.03 -27.31
C LYS A 34 19.82 4.06 -26.46
N PHE A 35 19.56 5.20 -25.82
CA PHE A 35 18.34 5.45 -25.08
C PHE A 35 17.47 6.49 -25.82
N PRO A 36 16.12 6.40 -25.77
CA PRO A 36 15.34 5.32 -25.16
C PRO A 36 15.51 3.99 -25.90
N TYR A 37 15.38 2.87 -25.16
CA TYR A 37 15.31 1.53 -25.74
C TYR A 37 14.14 0.79 -25.10
N SER A 38 13.10 0.45 -25.88
CA SER A 38 11.84 -0.05 -25.32
C SER A 38 11.32 0.93 -24.24
N GLU A 39 10.97 0.47 -23.04
CA GLU A 39 10.62 1.31 -21.88
C GLU A 39 11.82 1.77 -21.04
N LEU A 40 13.04 1.34 -21.39
CA LEU A 40 14.25 1.72 -20.67
C LEU A 40 14.67 3.16 -21.04
N ARG A 41 14.95 3.97 -20.02
CA ARG A 41 15.51 5.32 -20.13
C ARG A 41 16.76 5.43 -19.26
N TYR A 42 17.57 6.46 -19.54
CA TYR A 42 18.69 6.83 -18.70
C TYR A 42 18.57 8.31 -18.34
N ASP A 43 18.51 8.61 -17.05
CA ASP A 43 18.58 9.97 -16.55
C ASP A 43 20.05 10.37 -16.39
N THR A 44 20.52 11.24 -17.28
CA THR A 44 21.90 11.73 -17.26
C THR A 44 22.21 12.66 -16.10
N PHE A 45 21.19 13.31 -15.52
CA PHE A 45 21.34 14.24 -14.40
C PHE A 45 21.42 13.46 -13.08
N ASN A 46 20.45 12.59 -12.83
CA ASN A 46 20.39 11.78 -11.61
C ASN A 46 21.29 10.52 -11.65
N LYS A 47 21.85 10.20 -12.82
CA LYS A 47 22.73 9.03 -13.05
C LYS A 47 22.03 7.74 -12.67
N GLU A 48 20.86 7.50 -13.26
CA GLU A 48 20.04 6.32 -12.98
C GLU A 48 19.39 5.77 -14.26
N LEU A 49 19.19 4.45 -14.27
CA LEU A 49 18.30 3.80 -15.21
C LEU A 49 16.86 3.97 -14.73
N LEU A 50 15.94 4.15 -15.67
CA LEU A 50 14.51 4.15 -15.41
C LEU A 50 13.81 3.11 -16.30
N TRP A 51 12.84 2.40 -15.74
CA TRP A 51 11.95 1.51 -16.46
C TRP A 51 10.51 1.82 -16.10
N PHE A 52 9.61 1.89 -17.09
CA PHE A 52 8.19 2.13 -16.85
C PHE A 52 7.37 0.85 -17.02
N GLY A 53 6.51 0.56 -16.04
CA GLY A 53 5.51 -0.50 -16.17
C GLY A 53 6.03 -1.93 -15.91
N PRO A 54 5.16 -2.94 -16.05
CA PRO A 54 5.54 -4.34 -15.93
C PRO A 54 6.55 -4.77 -17.00
N MET A 55 7.63 -5.42 -16.58
CA MET A 55 8.63 -6.00 -17.49
C MET A 55 8.33 -7.49 -17.74
N THR A 56 8.30 -7.87 -19.02
CA THR A 56 8.20 -9.28 -19.44
C THR A 56 9.56 -9.99 -19.36
N ALA A 57 9.55 -11.33 -19.35
CA ALA A 57 10.78 -12.11 -19.35
C ALA A 57 11.59 -11.88 -20.64
N GLU A 58 10.91 -11.73 -21.78
CA GLU A 58 11.51 -11.46 -23.07
C GLU A 58 12.20 -10.10 -23.10
N GLN A 59 11.56 -9.06 -22.53
CA GLN A 59 12.18 -7.73 -22.39
C GLN A 59 13.38 -7.78 -21.45
N ARG A 60 13.29 -8.50 -20.33
CA ARG A 60 14.41 -8.70 -19.40
C ARG A 60 15.59 -9.34 -20.14
N ASP A 61 15.35 -10.45 -20.83
CA ASP A 61 16.41 -11.23 -21.48
C ASP A 61 17.04 -10.47 -22.65
N ASP A 62 16.23 -9.74 -23.43
CA ASP A 62 16.73 -8.84 -24.48
C ASP A 62 17.63 -7.73 -23.89
N LEU A 63 17.22 -7.10 -22.78
CA LEU A 63 18.02 -6.07 -22.12
C LEU A 63 19.31 -6.64 -21.52
N LEU A 64 19.25 -7.79 -20.84
CA LEU A 64 20.43 -8.47 -20.32
C LEU A 64 21.45 -8.81 -21.42
N SER A 65 21.01 -9.06 -22.65
CA SER A 65 21.89 -9.30 -23.80
C SER A 65 22.65 -8.05 -24.29
N LYS A 66 22.25 -6.84 -23.88
CA LYS A 66 22.85 -5.58 -24.38
C LYS A 66 24.16 -5.22 -23.71
N SER A 67 24.46 -5.82 -22.55
CA SER A 67 25.63 -5.44 -21.76
C SER A 67 25.95 -6.43 -20.65
N ASP A 68 27.24 -6.75 -20.50
CA ASP A 68 27.81 -7.55 -19.41
C ASP A 68 28.12 -6.74 -18.14
N SER A 69 27.85 -5.44 -18.15
CA SER A 69 28.01 -4.58 -16.96
C SER A 69 27.13 -5.07 -15.80
N LYS A 70 27.76 -5.48 -14.68
CA LYS A 70 27.04 -6.00 -13.51
C LYS A 70 26.02 -5.02 -12.93
N PRO A 71 26.34 -3.72 -12.69
CA PRO A 71 25.35 -2.76 -12.20
C PRO A 71 24.15 -2.59 -13.14
N TYR A 72 24.38 -2.70 -14.45
CA TYR A 72 23.28 -2.67 -15.42
C TYR A 72 22.40 -3.91 -15.30
N GLN A 73 23.00 -5.12 -15.28
CA GLN A 73 22.24 -6.37 -15.15
C GLN A 73 21.49 -6.45 -13.80
N GLU A 74 22.07 -5.95 -12.71
CA GLU A 74 21.41 -5.81 -11.41
C GLU A 74 20.19 -4.89 -11.49
N GLY A 75 20.30 -3.76 -12.20
CA GLY A 75 19.18 -2.87 -12.48
C GLY A 75 18.07 -3.53 -13.27
N ILE A 76 18.39 -4.23 -14.37
CA ILE A 76 17.39 -4.94 -15.18
C ILE A 76 16.68 -6.04 -14.37
N ASN A 77 17.43 -6.83 -13.59
CA ASN A 77 16.84 -7.85 -12.73
C ASN A 77 15.96 -7.26 -11.62
N THR A 78 16.35 -6.10 -11.07
CA THR A 78 15.56 -5.34 -10.10
C THR A 78 14.25 -4.87 -10.72
N PHE A 79 14.29 -4.27 -11.91
CA PHE A 79 13.08 -3.86 -12.63
C PHE A 79 12.17 -5.04 -12.93
N PHE A 80 12.72 -6.17 -13.39
CA PHE A 80 11.92 -7.36 -13.62
C PHE A 80 11.21 -7.81 -12.35
N ARG A 81 11.94 -7.99 -11.24
CA ARG A 81 11.37 -8.42 -9.95
C ARG A 81 10.29 -7.46 -9.44
N ASP A 82 10.58 -6.16 -9.43
CA ASP A 82 9.77 -5.17 -8.72
C ASP A 82 8.55 -4.72 -9.54
N SER A 83 8.57 -4.92 -10.86
CA SER A 83 7.46 -4.61 -11.75
C SER A 83 6.42 -5.72 -11.90
N GLN A 84 6.62 -6.86 -11.23
CA GLN A 84 5.63 -7.94 -11.21
C GLN A 84 4.46 -7.62 -10.28
N SER A 85 3.26 -8.03 -10.68
CA SER A 85 2.07 -7.97 -9.83
C SER A 85 2.31 -8.79 -8.55
N ARG A 86 2.18 -8.13 -7.40
CA ARG A 86 2.23 -8.78 -6.08
C ARG A 86 1.00 -8.37 -5.30
N GLN A 87 0.34 -9.36 -4.71
CA GLN A 87 -0.81 -9.12 -3.83
C GLN A 87 -0.41 -8.22 -2.67
N MET A 88 -1.33 -7.36 -2.24
CA MET A 88 -1.14 -6.58 -1.03
C MET A 88 -1.11 -7.51 0.19
N GLU A 89 -0.06 -7.42 1.01
CA GLU A 89 0.02 -8.14 2.29
C GLU A 89 -0.19 -7.22 3.50
N ALA A 90 -0.40 -5.93 3.22
CA ALA A 90 -0.63 -4.87 4.18
C ALA A 90 -1.78 -5.16 5.17
N THR A 91 -1.65 -4.66 6.39
CA THR A 91 -2.68 -4.79 7.43
C THR A 91 -3.49 -3.52 7.56
N PHE A 92 -4.82 -3.64 7.45
CA PHE A 92 -5.73 -2.55 7.75
C PHE A 92 -5.76 -2.24 9.26
N LEU A 93 -5.73 -0.96 9.57
CA LEU A 93 -5.79 -0.38 10.91
C LEU A 93 -6.93 0.63 10.96
N PHE A 94 -7.69 0.60 12.05
CA PHE A 94 -8.57 1.70 12.39
C PHE A 94 -7.70 2.83 12.98
N VAL A 95 -7.42 3.85 12.18
CA VAL A 95 -6.55 4.97 12.56
C VAL A 95 -7.36 6.18 13.06
N GLY A 96 -8.68 6.18 12.85
CA GLY A 96 -9.53 7.34 13.14
C GLY A 96 -9.45 8.38 12.02
N SER A 97 -10.23 9.45 12.13
CA SER A 97 -10.20 10.57 11.18
C SER A 97 -10.38 11.89 11.94
N GLN A 98 -10.25 13.01 11.24
CA GLN A 98 -10.25 14.35 11.83
C GLN A 98 -11.57 15.07 11.61
N PHE A 99 -11.79 16.12 12.38
CA PHE A 99 -12.85 17.09 12.14
C PHE A 99 -12.27 18.35 11.52
N TYR A 100 -12.91 18.85 10.48
CA TYR A 100 -12.69 20.17 9.94
C TYR A 100 -13.81 21.11 10.41
N GLN A 101 -13.44 22.29 10.89
CA GLN A 101 -14.41 23.34 11.21
C GLN A 101 -14.50 24.31 10.04
N ASP A 102 -15.68 24.41 9.45
CA ASP A 102 -15.99 25.41 8.42
C ASP A 102 -15.88 26.82 9.04
N PRO A 103 -15.00 27.69 8.52
CA PRO A 103 -14.78 29.03 9.07
C PRO A 103 -15.94 30.00 8.82
N GLU A 104 -16.80 29.73 7.83
CA GLU A 104 -17.96 30.58 7.51
C GLU A 104 -19.18 30.22 8.36
N THR A 105 -19.41 28.92 8.54
CA THR A 105 -20.62 28.42 9.22
C THR A 105 -20.37 27.96 10.66
N GLY A 106 -19.11 27.74 11.04
CA GLY A 106 -18.70 27.17 12.33
C GLY A 106 -19.00 25.67 12.47
N ARG A 107 -19.54 25.02 11.44
CA ARG A 107 -19.95 23.61 11.46
C ARG A 107 -18.74 22.68 11.49
N GLN A 108 -18.81 21.63 12.30
CA GLN A 108 -17.85 20.53 12.25
C GLN A 108 -18.24 19.51 11.19
N ILE A 109 -17.28 19.15 10.36
CA ILE A 109 -17.38 18.15 9.29
C ILE A 109 -16.42 17.03 9.63
N TYR A 110 -16.91 15.80 9.71
CA TYR A 110 -16.05 14.64 9.91
C TYR A 110 -15.43 14.23 8.58
N LEU A 111 -14.11 14.32 8.45
CA LEU A 111 -13.46 14.27 7.15
C LEU A 111 -13.57 12.91 6.45
N ALA A 112 -13.69 11.80 7.20
CA ALA A 112 -13.93 10.49 6.61
C ALA A 112 -15.23 10.39 5.81
N GLU A 113 -16.23 11.23 6.10
CA GLU A 113 -17.48 11.31 5.31
C GLU A 113 -17.26 11.88 3.90
N GLY A 114 -16.09 12.50 3.65
CA GLY A 114 -15.68 13.00 2.35
C GLY A 114 -15.28 11.92 1.33
N GLY A 115 -15.30 10.64 1.70
CA GLY A 115 -15.05 9.51 0.80
C GLY A 115 -13.89 8.60 1.22
N HIS A 116 -13.16 8.93 2.28
CA HIS A 116 -11.99 8.18 2.74
C HIS A 116 -12.32 7.23 3.91
N ALA A 117 -13.36 6.42 3.77
CA ALA A 117 -13.70 5.43 4.80
C ALA A 117 -12.65 4.31 4.89
N LEU A 118 -12.11 3.86 3.74
CA LEU A 118 -11.02 2.89 3.63
C LEU A 118 -10.01 3.37 2.59
N CYS A 119 -8.73 3.37 2.95
CA CYS A 119 -7.65 3.82 2.09
C CYS A 119 -6.43 2.87 2.12
N VAL A 120 -5.57 3.01 1.12
CA VAL A 120 -4.26 2.36 1.01
C VAL A 120 -3.15 3.37 0.66
N SER A 121 -3.42 4.66 0.88
CA SER A 121 -2.60 5.79 0.44
C SER A 121 -2.20 6.72 1.59
N ASN A 122 -2.47 6.33 2.84
CA ASN A 122 -2.12 7.10 4.03
C ASN A 122 -2.64 8.55 4.01
N PHE A 123 -3.87 8.77 3.50
CA PHE A 123 -4.49 10.09 3.56
C PHE A 123 -4.87 10.44 5.01
N ALA A 124 -4.60 11.68 5.42
CA ALA A 124 -4.75 12.10 6.81
C ALA A 124 -6.21 12.12 7.33
N ASP A 125 -7.18 12.05 6.42
CA ASP A 125 -8.61 11.97 6.70
C ASP A 125 -9.20 10.56 6.57
N ALA A 126 -8.38 9.53 6.28
CA ALA A 126 -8.84 8.16 6.15
C ALA A 126 -9.21 7.53 7.50
N LEU A 127 -10.41 6.96 7.62
CA LEU A 127 -10.86 6.29 8.86
C LEU A 127 -10.14 4.96 9.12
N ILE A 128 -10.00 4.17 8.06
CA ILE A 128 -9.26 2.91 8.03
C ILE A 128 -8.20 3.02 6.95
N ASP A 129 -6.95 2.75 7.31
CA ASP A 129 -5.81 2.78 6.39
C ASP A 129 -4.92 1.56 6.63
N ILE A 130 -3.80 1.47 5.92
CA ILE A 130 -2.81 0.41 6.07
C ILE A 130 -1.62 0.85 6.93
N ARG A 131 -0.95 -0.11 7.56
CA ARG A 131 0.25 0.15 8.40
C ARG A 131 1.47 0.56 7.58
N GLU A 132 1.50 0.13 6.32
CA GLU A 132 2.60 0.30 5.40
C GLU A 132 2.60 1.71 4.82
N GLU A 133 3.80 2.27 4.68
CA GLU A 133 3.97 3.58 4.06
C GLU A 133 3.54 3.54 2.60
N SER A 134 2.66 4.47 2.26
CA SER A 134 2.15 4.74 0.93
C SER A 134 2.05 6.26 0.78
N SER A 135 2.34 6.76 -0.41
CA SER A 135 2.27 8.20 -0.62
C SER A 135 0.85 8.64 -0.92
N ALA A 136 0.43 9.70 -0.22
CA ALA A 136 -0.76 10.49 -0.54
C ALA A 136 -0.55 11.42 -1.75
N SER A 137 0.67 11.49 -2.31
CA SER A 137 0.95 12.29 -3.51
C SER A 137 0.55 11.55 -4.79
N ASP A 138 -0.07 12.26 -5.72
CA ASP A 138 -0.48 11.71 -7.02
C ASP A 138 0.67 11.00 -7.74
N GLY A 139 0.45 9.74 -8.11
CA GLY A 139 1.41 8.91 -8.85
C GLY A 139 2.50 8.25 -7.99
N ALA A 140 2.50 8.47 -6.67
CA ALA A 140 3.44 7.86 -5.74
C ALA A 140 2.82 6.78 -4.84
N GLN A 141 1.56 6.39 -5.10
CA GLN A 141 0.87 5.33 -4.36
C GLN A 141 1.61 4.00 -4.51
N THR A 142 1.77 3.27 -3.41
CA THR A 142 2.43 1.95 -3.41
C THR A 142 1.48 0.81 -3.76
N PHE A 143 0.17 1.07 -3.74
CA PHE A 143 -0.87 0.09 -4.05
C PHE A 143 -1.87 0.61 -5.10
N GLU A 144 -2.35 -0.29 -5.94
CA GLU A 144 -3.38 -0.06 -6.97
C GLU A 144 -4.42 -1.20 -6.96
N ALA A 145 -5.60 -0.93 -7.53
CA ALA A 145 -6.62 -1.96 -7.72
C ALA A 145 -6.12 -3.03 -8.70
N TRP A 146 -6.30 -4.30 -8.35
CA TRP A 146 -6.04 -5.44 -9.23
C TRP A 146 -7.28 -5.69 -10.10
N THR A 147 -7.36 -4.97 -11.22
CA THR A 147 -8.55 -4.91 -12.09
C THR A 147 -9.00 -6.27 -12.62
N GLU A 148 -8.09 -7.23 -12.76
CA GLU A 148 -8.38 -8.60 -13.20
C GLU A 148 -9.02 -9.48 -12.10
N ARG A 149 -9.02 -9.03 -10.85
CA ARG A 149 -9.53 -9.79 -9.68
C ARG A 149 -10.73 -9.13 -9.01
N ILE A 150 -10.93 -7.83 -9.20
CA ILE A 150 -12.10 -7.13 -8.66
C ILE A 150 -13.37 -7.55 -9.40
N PRO A 151 -14.53 -7.47 -8.74
CA PRO A 151 -15.81 -7.64 -9.42
C PRO A 151 -15.97 -6.63 -10.57
N PRO A 152 -16.68 -7.00 -11.66
CA PRO A 152 -16.99 -6.06 -12.74
C PRO A 152 -17.69 -4.81 -12.22
N MET A 153 -17.55 -3.71 -12.96
CA MET A 153 -18.25 -2.47 -12.66
C MET A 153 -19.75 -2.68 -12.43
N ASN A 154 -20.32 -1.96 -11.46
CA ASN A 154 -21.71 -2.05 -11.00
C ASN A 154 -22.09 -3.36 -10.29
N THR A 155 -21.13 -4.25 -10.00
CA THR A 155 -21.42 -5.40 -9.13
C THR A 155 -21.63 -4.92 -7.71
N GLN A 156 -22.77 -5.25 -7.10
CA GLN A 156 -23.01 -4.99 -5.70
C GLN A 156 -22.10 -5.87 -4.84
N VAL A 157 -21.42 -5.26 -3.88
CA VAL A 157 -20.54 -5.92 -2.92
C VAL A 157 -20.97 -5.58 -1.51
N ILE A 158 -20.76 -6.52 -0.59
CA ILE A 158 -20.88 -6.27 0.86
C ILE A 158 -19.46 -6.26 1.40
N LEU A 159 -19.11 -5.19 2.12
CA LEU A 159 -17.87 -5.13 2.85
C LEU A 159 -18.09 -5.56 4.30
N GLU A 160 -17.36 -6.60 4.72
CA GLU A 160 -17.36 -7.07 6.10
C GLU A 160 -16.04 -6.67 6.77
N LEU A 161 -16.12 -5.77 7.75
CA LEU A 161 -14.98 -5.36 8.57
C LEU A 161 -14.94 -6.24 9.82
N ILE A 162 -13.93 -7.11 9.92
CA ILE A 162 -13.80 -8.08 11.01
C ILE A 162 -12.63 -7.65 11.90
N PRO A 163 -12.87 -7.14 13.12
CA PRO A 163 -11.80 -6.84 14.06
C PRO A 163 -11.00 -8.10 14.39
N LYS A 164 -9.67 -8.02 14.29
CA LYS A 164 -8.79 -9.07 14.82
C LYS A 164 -8.58 -8.80 16.31
N PRO A 165 -8.78 -9.79 17.21
CA PRO A 165 -8.42 -9.64 18.61
C PRO A 165 -6.95 -9.25 18.71
N SER A 166 -6.61 -8.29 19.56
CA SER A 166 -5.20 -8.06 19.89
C SER A 166 -4.67 -9.30 20.60
N GLU A 167 -3.51 -9.80 20.19
CA GLU A 167 -2.73 -10.66 21.06
C GLU A 167 -2.39 -9.81 22.28
N LYS A 168 -3.14 -10.00 23.37
CA LYS A 168 -2.85 -9.29 24.62
C LYS A 168 -1.40 -9.62 24.98
N SER A 169 -0.53 -8.60 24.94
CA SER A 169 0.71 -8.62 25.70
C SER A 169 0.32 -8.95 27.14
N GLY A 170 0.84 -10.08 27.66
CA GLY A 170 0.53 -10.53 29.00
C GLY A 170 0.97 -9.51 30.03
N GLU A 171 0.05 -8.65 30.47
CA GLU A 171 0.17 -7.92 31.72
C GLU A 171 -0.47 -8.75 32.81
N LYS A 172 0.37 -9.10 33.78
CA LYS A 172 -0.03 -9.70 35.05
C LYS A 172 -0.98 -8.73 35.75
N ASP A 173 -2.16 -9.22 36.10
CA ASP A 173 -3.00 -8.63 37.13
C ASP A 173 -2.19 -8.61 38.45
N GLU A 174 -1.61 -7.47 38.79
CA GLU A 174 -1.31 -7.15 40.18
C GLU A 174 -2.59 -6.57 40.81
N SER A 175 -3.20 -7.45 41.60
CA SER A 175 -4.32 -7.24 42.51
C SER A 175 -4.24 -5.91 43.27
N ALA A 176 -5.22 -5.03 43.06
CA ALA A 176 -5.63 -4.05 44.05
C ALA A 176 -6.47 -4.79 45.12
N GLU A 177 -5.81 -5.15 46.22
CA GLU A 177 -6.44 -5.68 47.42
C GLU A 177 -7.06 -4.50 48.20
N GLU A 178 -8.30 -4.14 47.85
CA GLU A 178 -9.11 -3.20 48.63
C GLU A 178 -9.69 -3.95 49.85
N LYS A 179 -9.01 -3.83 51.00
CA LYS A 179 -9.54 -4.29 52.28
C LYS A 179 -10.65 -3.35 52.75
N ASP A 180 -11.87 -3.83 52.56
CA ASP A 180 -13.08 -3.42 53.27
C ASP A 180 -12.88 -3.63 54.79
N SER A 181 -12.93 -2.55 55.57
CA SER A 181 -13.10 -2.61 57.02
C SER A 181 -14.36 -1.85 57.41
N SER A 182 -15.51 -2.52 57.27
CA SER A 182 -16.72 -2.19 58.01
C SER A 182 -16.69 -2.86 59.39
N GLY A 183 -16.92 -2.08 60.45
CA GLY A 183 -16.85 -2.55 61.83
C GLY A 183 -17.40 -1.54 62.84
N THR A 184 -18.72 -1.37 62.81
CA THR A 184 -19.58 -0.79 63.86
C THR A 184 -19.11 -1.06 65.30
N THR A 185 -19.22 -0.07 66.19
CA THR A 185 -19.77 -0.28 67.56
C THR A 185 -20.41 1.02 68.08
N LYS A 186 -21.69 0.91 68.48
CA LYS A 186 -22.39 1.82 69.39
C LYS A 186 -22.04 1.45 70.84
N GLN A 187 -21.65 2.42 71.67
CA GLN A 187 -22.28 2.82 72.94
C GLN A 187 -21.46 3.94 73.57
#